data_AF-A0A5M9HUT9-F1
#
_entry.id   AF-A0A5M9HUT9-F1
#
_cell.length_a   1.000
_cell.length_b   1.000
_cell.length_c   1.000
_cell.angle_alpha   90.00
_cell.angle_beta   90.00
_cell.angle_gamma   90.00
#
_symmetry.space_group_name_H-M   'P 1'
#
loop_
_entity.id
_entity.type
_entity.pdbx_description
1 polymer ?
#
loop_
_entity_poly.entity_id
_entity_poly.type
_entity_poly.pdbx_seq_one_letter_code
_entity_poly.pdbx_strand_id
1 'polypeptide(L)'
;MIGNNLKKIRESKNMSQEYVAKALNISRQSISKWENDRVCPDINNLKSLSMLYKVSIDELVGNSIEEERQPDHTEKVSKELVEMLLAVAVMLASTLIPPIGIAAAAVIFVKTRKNSYPKIFYILCLICFLVNIYNCYIIMDSLFFKFGIVTIQ
;
A
#
# COMPACT_ATOMS: atom_id res chain seq x y z
N MET A 1 -6.59 -29.86 -1.67
CA MET A 1 -7.45 -30.78 -0.88
C MET A 1 -7.86 -30.06 0.39
N ILE A 2 -9.10 -30.26 0.84
CA ILE A 2 -9.73 -29.49 1.93
C ILE A 2 -9.05 -29.79 3.28
N GLY A 3 -8.74 -31.06 3.57
CA GLY A 3 -8.20 -31.48 4.86
C GLY A 3 -6.88 -30.83 5.22
N ASN A 4 -5.94 -30.79 4.28
CA ASN A 4 -4.66 -30.10 4.49
C ASN A 4 -4.85 -28.60 4.76
N ASN A 5 -5.85 -27.97 4.14
CA ASN A 5 -6.14 -26.55 4.34
C ASN A 5 -6.78 -26.29 5.71
N LEU A 6 -7.72 -27.13 6.14
CA LEU A 6 -8.28 -27.10 7.50
C LEU A 6 -7.17 -27.22 8.56
N LYS A 7 -6.22 -28.13 8.35
CA LYS A 7 -5.08 -28.31 9.25
C LYS A 7 -4.21 -27.05 9.33
N LYS A 8 -3.87 -26.45 8.18
CA LYS A 8 -3.09 -25.21 8.11
C LYS A 8 -3.76 -24.05 8.84
N ILE A 9 -5.07 -23.85 8.63
CA ILE A 9 -5.83 -22.80 9.29
C ILE A 9 -5.89 -23.06 10.81
N ARG A 10 -6.12 -24.31 11.23
CA ARG A 10 -6.10 -24.65 12.66
C ARG A 10 -4.76 -24.31 13.31
N GLU A 11 -3.65 -24.67 12.65
CA GLU A 11 -2.29 -24.43 13.13
C GLU A 11 -1.94 -22.94 13.14
N SER A 12 -2.38 -22.15 12.14
CA SER A 12 -2.17 -20.69 12.13
C SER A 12 -2.92 -19.97 13.25
N LYS A 13 -4.01 -20.55 13.76
CA LYS A 13 -4.75 -20.08 14.93
C LYS A 13 -4.22 -20.64 16.26
N ASN A 14 -3.13 -21.41 16.24
CA ASN A 14 -2.53 -22.07 17.40
C ASN A 14 -3.52 -22.97 18.18
N MET A 15 -4.46 -23.60 17.48
CA MET A 15 -5.47 -24.46 18.09
C MET A 15 -5.08 -25.94 17.99
N SER A 16 -5.35 -26.73 19.02
CA SER A 16 -5.20 -28.19 18.96
C SER A 16 -6.45 -28.84 18.36
N GLN A 17 -6.33 -30.04 17.79
CA GLN A 17 -7.49 -30.81 17.31
C GLN A 17 -8.50 -31.07 18.44
N GLU A 18 -8.01 -31.27 19.66
CA GLU A 18 -8.83 -31.48 20.86
C GLU A 18 -9.65 -30.23 21.21
N TYR A 19 -9.03 -29.05 21.11
CA TYR A 19 -9.72 -27.78 21.34
C TYR A 19 -10.84 -27.55 20.33
N VAL A 20 -10.56 -27.75 19.04
CA VAL A 20 -11.55 -27.58 17.96
C VAL A 20 -12.71 -28.56 18.12
N ALA A 21 -12.40 -29.82 18.44
CA ALA A 21 -13.41 -30.85 18.69
C ALA A 21 -14.36 -30.47 19.83
N LYS A 22 -13.80 -29.98 20.95
CA LYS A 22 -14.59 -29.47 22.08
C LYS A 22 -15.44 -28.26 21.69
N ALA A 23 -14.88 -27.31 20.94
CA ALA A 23 -15.59 -26.11 20.51
C ALA A 23 -16.78 -26.43 19.58
N LEU A 24 -16.64 -27.46 18.74
CA LEU A 24 -17.70 -27.92 17.83
C LEU A 24 -18.62 -28.98 18.44
N ASN A 25 -18.37 -29.40 19.69
CA ASN A 25 -19.07 -30.49 20.36
C ASN A 25 -19.08 -31.81 19.55
N ILE A 26 -17.91 -32.19 19.02
CA ILE A 26 -17.70 -33.41 18.25
C ILE A 26 -16.47 -34.17 18.76
N SER A 27 -16.24 -35.38 18.23
CA SER A 27 -15.08 -36.18 18.60
C SER A 27 -13.79 -35.68 17.94
N ARG A 28 -12.66 -35.76 18.64
CA ARG A 28 -11.32 -35.43 18.09
C ARG A 28 -11.01 -36.26 16.83
N GLN A 29 -11.50 -37.50 16.78
CA GLN A 29 -11.36 -38.39 15.63
C GLN A 29 -12.01 -37.80 14.37
N SER A 30 -13.10 -37.03 14.51
CA SER A 30 -13.76 -36.36 13.39
C SER A 30 -12.85 -35.30 12.78
N ILE A 31 -12.26 -34.44 13.60
CA ILE A 31 -11.25 -33.45 13.16
C ILE A 31 -10.08 -34.13 12.46
N SER A 32 -9.54 -35.21 13.04
CA SER A 32 -8.44 -35.96 12.44
C SER A 32 -8.83 -36.56 11.07
N LYS A 33 -10.04 -37.12 10.94
CA LYS A 33 -10.52 -37.65 9.65
C LYS A 33 -10.67 -36.56 8.60
N TRP A 34 -11.16 -35.37 8.99
CA TRP A 34 -11.28 -34.23 8.09
C TRP A 34 -9.90 -33.74 7.63
N GLU A 35 -8.96 -33.56 8.55
CA GLU A 35 -7.61 -33.06 8.22
C GLU A 35 -6.78 -34.04 7.37
N ASN A 36 -7.10 -35.33 7.42
CA ASN A 36 -6.45 -36.37 6.61
C ASN A 36 -7.28 -36.76 5.37
N ASP A 37 -8.25 -35.93 4.96
CA ASP A 37 -9.10 -36.13 3.78
C ASP A 37 -9.84 -37.50 3.74
N ARG A 38 -10.03 -38.14 4.90
CA ARG A 38 -10.77 -39.42 4.99
C ARG A 38 -12.28 -39.24 4.93
N VAL A 39 -12.76 -38.10 5.42
CA VAL A 39 -14.18 -37.71 5.44
C VAL A 39 -14.25 -36.20 5.24
N CYS A 40 -15.27 -35.71 4.55
CA CYS A 40 -15.52 -34.27 4.42
C CYS A 40 -16.45 -33.78 5.56
N PRO A 41 -16.19 -32.61 6.17
CA PRO A 41 -17.17 -31.99 7.05
C PRO A 41 -18.45 -31.62 6.28
N ASP A 42 -19.61 -31.79 6.92
CA ASP A 42 -20.87 -31.29 6.36
C ASP A 42 -20.95 -29.75 6.44
N ILE A 43 -22.00 -29.18 5.83
CA ILE A 43 -22.17 -27.73 5.75
C ILE A 43 -22.34 -27.04 7.11
N ASN A 44 -22.94 -27.73 8.10
CA ASN A 44 -23.09 -27.16 9.44
C ASN A 44 -21.73 -27.11 10.15
N ASN A 45 -20.94 -28.17 10.02
CA ASN A 45 -19.59 -28.24 10.54
C ASN A 45 -18.66 -27.22 9.85
N LEU A 46 -18.76 -27.04 8.53
CA LEU A 46 -18.04 -26.00 7.80
C LEU A 46 -18.43 -24.60 8.31
N LYS A 47 -19.71 -24.33 8.55
CA LYS A 47 -20.18 -23.06 9.12
C LYS A 47 -19.61 -22.83 10.52
N SER A 48 -19.61 -23.86 11.38
CA SER A 48 -19.03 -23.79 12.72
C SER A 48 -17.52 -23.57 12.68
N LEU A 49 -16.79 -24.24 11.78
CA LEU A 49 -15.36 -24.01 11.57
C LEU A 49 -15.08 -22.59 11.08
N SER A 50 -15.90 -22.07 10.16
CA SER A 50 -15.79 -20.69 9.64
C SER A 50 -15.93 -19.67 10.76
N MET A 51 -16.92 -19.86 11.64
CA MET A 51 -17.11 -19.00 12.82
C MET A 51 -15.95 -19.13 13.82
N LEU A 52 -15.49 -20.36 14.10
CA LEU A 52 -14.41 -20.60 15.05
C LEU A 52 -13.07 -20.00 14.58
N TYR A 53 -12.73 -20.19 13.31
CA TYR A 53 -11.47 -19.71 12.75
C TYR A 53 -11.53 -18.26 12.25
N LYS A 54 -12.72 -17.67 12.16
CA LYS A 54 -12.98 -16.33 11.60
C LYS A 54 -12.46 -16.19 10.16
N VAL A 55 -12.87 -17.13 9.32
CA VAL A 55 -12.52 -17.22 7.88
C VAL A 55 -13.77 -17.58 7.08
N SER A 56 -13.80 -17.31 5.78
CA SER A 56 -14.93 -17.70 4.93
C SER A 56 -14.94 -19.22 4.68
N ILE A 57 -16.09 -19.77 4.27
CA ILE A 57 -16.18 -21.20 3.90
C ILE A 57 -15.33 -21.48 2.65
N ASP A 58 -15.27 -20.55 1.70
CA ASP A 58 -14.41 -20.64 0.53
C ASP A 58 -12.93 -20.77 0.92
N GLU A 59 -12.50 -19.96 1.91
CA GLU A 59 -11.15 -20.05 2.47
C GLU A 59 -10.91 -21.41 3.14
N LEU A 60 -11.89 -22.01 3.83
CA LEU A 60 -11.76 -23.36 4.42
C LEU A 60 -11.58 -24.46 3.38
N VAL A 61 -12.32 -24.37 2.27
CA VAL A 61 -12.33 -25.39 1.21
C VAL A 61 -11.07 -25.28 0.32
N GLY A 62 -10.28 -24.22 0.50
CA GLY A 62 -9.10 -23.94 -0.33
C GLY A 62 -9.46 -23.35 -1.68
N ASN A 63 -10.69 -22.87 -1.83
CA ASN A 63 -11.12 -22.00 -2.92
C ASN A 63 -10.80 -20.55 -2.55
N SER A 64 -9.59 -20.28 -2.04
CA SER A 64 -9.13 -18.92 -1.88
C SER A 64 -9.12 -18.28 -3.27
N ILE A 65 -10.22 -17.63 -3.63
CA ILE A 65 -10.13 -16.30 -4.20
C ILE A 65 -9.19 -15.63 -3.21
N GLU A 66 -7.96 -15.36 -3.64
CA GLU A 66 -7.10 -14.45 -2.92
C GLU A 66 -7.97 -13.19 -2.77
N GLU A 67 -8.65 -13.07 -1.63
CA GLU A 67 -8.98 -11.77 -1.11
C GLU A 67 -7.62 -11.18 -0.81
N GLU A 68 -6.97 -10.67 -1.87
CA GLU A 68 -6.09 -9.54 -1.77
C GLU A 68 -6.78 -8.65 -0.76
N ARG A 69 -6.22 -8.58 0.46
CA ARG A 69 -6.58 -7.57 1.42
C ARG A 69 -6.34 -6.28 0.68
N GLN A 70 -7.36 -5.78 -0.02
CA GLN A 70 -7.27 -4.53 -0.72
C GLN A 70 -6.92 -3.56 0.39
N PRO A 71 -5.77 -2.86 0.28
CA PRO A 71 -5.37 -1.92 1.30
C PRO A 71 -6.58 -1.02 1.53
N ASP A 72 -7.01 -0.96 2.79
CA ASP A 72 -8.18 -0.20 3.22
C ASP A 72 -8.15 1.14 2.47
N HIS A 73 -9.28 1.54 1.87
CA HIS A 73 -9.34 2.73 1.00
C HIS A 73 -8.74 3.95 1.73
N THR A 74 -8.91 4.02 3.05
CA THR A 74 -8.28 4.98 3.96
C THR A 74 -6.74 4.90 4.03
N GLU A 75 -6.17 3.70 4.05
CA GLU A 75 -4.71 3.49 4.01
C GLU A 75 -4.11 3.82 2.64
N LYS A 76 -4.83 3.54 1.54
CA LYS A 76 -4.38 3.91 0.19
C LYS A 76 -4.41 5.43 -0.01
N VAL A 77 -5.50 6.08 0.38
CA VAL A 77 -5.64 7.55 0.29
C VAL A 77 -4.59 8.25 1.15
N SER A 78 -4.33 7.79 2.38
CA SER A 78 -3.29 8.40 3.24
C SER A 78 -1.88 8.27 2.65
N LYS A 79 -1.51 7.13 2.05
CA LYS A 79 -0.22 6.97 1.36
C LYS A 79 -0.10 7.92 0.16
N GLU A 80 -1.14 8.06 -0.65
CA GLU A 80 -1.15 8.99 -1.78
C GLU A 80 -1.01 10.46 -1.32
N LEU A 81 -1.70 10.85 -0.23
CA LEU A 81 -1.58 12.19 0.37
C LEU A 81 -0.17 12.47 0.90
N VAL A 82 0.45 11.50 1.58
CA VAL A 82 1.82 11.63 2.11
C VAL A 82 2.85 11.76 0.99
N GLU A 83 2.73 10.95 -0.07
CA GLU A 83 3.61 11.07 -1.24
C GLU A 83 3.46 12.43 -1.95
N MET A 84 2.23 12.93 -2.08
CA MET A 84 1.97 14.26 -2.65
C MET A 84 2.57 15.37 -1.77
N LEU A 85 2.41 15.30 -0.45
CA LEU A 85 2.97 16.28 0.48
C LEU A 85 4.50 16.30 0.43
N LEU A 86 5.13 15.12 0.35
CA LEU A 86 6.57 14.99 0.25
C LEU A 86 7.11 15.55 -1.07
N ALA A 87 6.40 15.31 -2.19
CA ALA A 87 6.74 15.90 -3.48
C ALA A 87 6.67 17.44 -3.47
N VAL A 88 5.64 18.01 -2.84
CA VAL A 88 5.51 19.47 -2.69
C VAL A 88 6.62 20.04 -1.81
N ALA A 89 6.96 19.40 -0.69
CA ALA A 89 8.05 19.83 0.17
C ALA A 89 9.41 19.85 -0.56
N VAL A 90 9.69 18.83 -1.38
CA VAL A 90 10.90 18.78 -2.22
C VAL A 90 10.90 19.90 -3.27
N MET A 91 9.76 20.15 -3.92
CA MET A 91 9.64 21.26 -4.89
C MET A 91 9.91 22.62 -4.23
N LEU A 92 9.40 22.86 -3.02
CA LEU A 92 9.66 24.09 -2.27
C LEU A 92 11.13 24.20 -1.84
N ALA A 93 11.73 23.13 -1.29
CA ALA A 93 13.13 23.14 -0.87
C ALA A 93 14.09 23.39 -2.05
N SER A 94 13.72 22.91 -3.23
CA SER A 94 14.53 23.11 -4.43
C SER A 94 14.60 24.55 -4.95
N THR A 95 13.67 25.42 -4.51
CA THR A 95 13.72 26.87 -4.82
C THR A 95 14.94 27.57 -4.20
N LEU A 96 15.57 26.98 -3.17
CA LEU A 96 16.80 27.51 -2.58
C LEU A 96 18.06 27.15 -3.39
N ILE A 97 18.01 26.09 -4.21
CA ILE A 97 19.16 25.58 -4.97
C ILE A 97 18.67 25.15 -6.38
N PRO A 98 18.67 26.08 -7.37
CA PRO A 98 18.09 25.87 -8.70
C PRO A 98 18.47 24.58 -9.46
N PRO A 99 19.74 24.09 -9.43
CA PRO A 99 20.09 22.85 -10.15
C PRO A 99 19.47 21.59 -9.53
N ILE A 100 19.16 21.59 -8.23
CA ILE A 100 18.54 20.45 -7.54
C ILE A 100 17.05 20.33 -7.91
N GLY A 101 16.39 21.45 -8.19
CA GLY A 101 14.96 21.48 -8.55
C GLY A 101 14.64 20.83 -9.88
N ILE A 102 15.50 21.00 -10.88
CA ILE A 102 15.31 20.38 -12.19
C ILE A 102 15.42 18.86 -12.09
N ALA A 103 16.42 18.36 -11.34
CA ALA A 103 16.61 16.92 -11.13
C ALA A 103 15.45 16.30 -10.31
N ALA A 104 15.01 16.97 -9.25
CA ALA A 104 13.89 16.52 -8.44
C ALA A 104 12.57 16.48 -9.22
N ALA A 105 12.30 17.51 -10.04
CA ALA A 105 11.12 17.55 -10.90
C ALA A 105 11.09 16.38 -11.91
N ALA A 106 12.24 16.03 -12.50
CA ALA A 106 12.36 14.90 -13.42
C ALA A 106 12.08 13.55 -12.72
N VAL A 107 12.61 13.35 -11.51
CA VAL A 107 12.37 12.13 -10.72
C VAL A 107 10.89 11.99 -10.33
N ILE A 108 10.27 13.08 -9.88
CA ILE A 108 8.85 13.11 -9.55
C ILE A 108 8.03 12.76 -10.80
N PHE A 109 8.30 13.39 -11.95
CA PHE A 109 7.57 13.15 -13.21
C PHE A 109 7.58 11.68 -13.65
N VAL A 110 8.74 11.00 -13.54
CA VAL A 110 8.85 9.58 -13.87
C VAL A 110 8.02 8.72 -12.91
N LYS A 111 8.02 9.05 -11.61
CA LYS A 111 7.23 8.31 -10.60
C LYS A 111 5.72 8.57 -10.75
N THR A 112 5.33 9.81 -11.10
CA THR A 112 3.93 10.22 -11.34
C THR A 112 3.32 9.50 -12.55
N ARG A 113 4.11 9.15 -13.58
CA ARG A 113 3.62 8.42 -14.76
C ARG A 113 3.10 7.01 -14.45
N LYS A 114 3.57 6.40 -13.35
CA LYS A 114 3.19 5.03 -12.95
C LYS A 114 1.94 4.98 -12.05
N ASN A 115 1.50 6.12 -11.50
CA ASN A 115 0.35 6.21 -10.60
C ASN A 115 -0.72 7.14 -11.21
N SER A 116 -2.01 6.79 -11.14
CA SER A 116 -3.10 7.62 -11.69
C SER A 116 -3.44 8.82 -10.79
N TYR A 117 -2.50 9.75 -10.62
CA TYR A 117 -2.74 10.99 -9.86
C TYR A 117 -3.81 11.87 -10.53
N PRO A 118 -4.58 12.65 -9.75
CA PRO A 118 -5.59 13.56 -10.29
C PRO A 118 -4.95 14.67 -11.13
N LYS A 119 -5.66 15.13 -12.17
CA LYS A 119 -5.18 16.18 -13.11
C LYS A 119 -4.71 17.47 -12.42
N ILE A 120 -5.29 17.79 -11.25
CA ILE A 120 -4.95 18.96 -10.42
C ILE A 120 -3.48 18.95 -10.00
N PHE A 121 -2.90 17.76 -9.73
CA PHE A 121 -1.51 17.63 -9.32
C PHE A 121 -0.54 18.13 -10.40
N TYR A 122 -0.81 17.82 -11.67
CA TYR A 122 0.01 18.27 -12.79
C TYR A 122 -0.02 19.80 -12.99
N ILE A 123 -1.18 20.42 -12.75
CA ILE A 123 -1.33 21.89 -12.81
C ILE A 123 -0.48 22.54 -11.71
N LEU A 124 -0.49 21.98 -10.50
CA LEU A 124 0.33 22.47 -9.38
C LEU A 124 1.83 22.37 -9.70
N CYS A 125 2.28 21.24 -10.25
CA CYS A 125 3.67 21.07 -10.69
C CYS A 125 4.08 22.09 -11.77
N LEU A 126 3.19 22.38 -12.73
CA LEU A 126 3.46 23.38 -13.78
C LEU A 126 3.62 24.79 -13.18
N ILE A 127 2.75 25.17 -12.24
CA ILE A 127 2.86 26.45 -11.52
C ILE A 127 4.21 26.53 -10.79
N CYS A 128 4.59 25.48 -10.06
CA CYS A 128 5.89 25.42 -9.38
C CYS A 128 7.07 25.54 -10.36
N PHE A 129 6.98 24.93 -11.55
CA PHE A 129 8.03 25.03 -12.57
C PHE A 129 8.20 26.46 -13.08
N LEU A 130 7.09 27.17 -13.35
CA LEU A 130 7.11 28.56 -13.80
C LEU A 130 7.69 29.51 -12.73
N VAL A 131 7.32 29.30 -11.46
CA VAL A 131 7.90 30.05 -10.32
C VAL A 131 9.41 29.81 -10.22
N ASN A 132 9.87 28.58 -10.44
CA ASN A 132 11.31 28.27 -10.44
C ASN A 132 12.06 28.97 -11.59
N ILE A 133 11.48 29.01 -12.80
CA ILE A 133 12.05 29.77 -13.93
C ILE A 133 12.18 31.25 -13.58
N TYR A 134 11.14 31.84 -13.01
CA TYR A 134 11.14 33.25 -12.62
C TYR A 134 12.18 33.55 -11.52
N ASN A 135 12.29 32.69 -10.51
CA ASN A 135 13.32 32.84 -9.48
C ASN A 135 14.74 32.69 -10.06
N CYS A 136 14.94 31.77 -11.01
CA CYS A 136 16.20 31.63 -11.71
C CYS A 136 16.55 32.90 -12.50
N TYR A 137 15.56 33.50 -13.18
CA TYR A 137 15.73 34.80 -13.84
C TYR A 137 16.13 35.90 -12.86
N ILE A 138 15.48 36.02 -11.70
CA ILE A 138 15.85 37.02 -10.66
C ILE A 138 17.27 36.78 -10.17
N ILE A 139 17.65 35.53 -9.89
CA ILE A 139 19.01 35.21 -9.42
C ILE A 139 20.04 35.57 -10.49
N MET A 140 19.80 35.20 -11.74
CA MET A 140 20.66 35.55 -12.88
C MET A 140 20.78 37.07 -13.06
N ASP A 141 19.66 37.79 -13.01
CA ASP A 141 19.65 39.25 -13.03
C ASP A 141 20.46 39.84 -11.86
N SER A 142 20.24 39.35 -10.63
CA SER A 142 20.97 39.81 -9.46
C SER A 142 22.48 39.52 -9.50
N LEU A 143 22.89 38.37 -10.04
CA LEU A 143 24.30 37.98 -10.15
C LEU A 143 25.00 38.72 -11.29
N PHE A 144 24.37 38.86 -12.45
CA PHE A 144 25.01 39.50 -13.62
C PHE A 144 24.91 41.02 -13.58
N PHE A 145 23.77 41.60 -13.20
CA PHE A 145 23.59 43.05 -13.21
C PHE A 145 24.11 43.75 -11.96
N LYS A 146 24.08 43.18 -10.75
CA LYS A 146 24.66 43.86 -9.56
C LYS A 146 26.18 43.73 -9.46
N PHE A 147 26.77 42.58 -9.78
CA PHE A 147 28.23 42.45 -9.74
C PHE A 147 28.93 43.27 -10.82
N GLY A 148 28.33 43.40 -12.01
CA GLY A 148 28.91 44.18 -13.11
C GLY A 148 29.12 45.67 -12.78
N ILE A 149 28.26 46.26 -11.93
CA ILE A 149 28.37 47.68 -11.54
C ILE A 149 29.39 47.90 -10.42
N VAL A 150 29.63 46.89 -9.56
CA VAL A 150 30.57 47.01 -8.42
C VAL A 150 32.03 46.82 -8.85
N THR A 151 32.30 46.07 -9.92
CA THR A 151 33.67 45.87 -10.44
C THR A 151 34.18 46.99 -11.35
N ILE A 152 33.32 47.92 -11.77
CA ILE A 152 33.68 49.01 -12.70
C ILE A 152 33.93 50.34 -11.94
N GLN A 153 33.80 50.38 -10.62
CA GLN A 153 33.99 51.58 -9.81
C GLN A 153 35.26 51.52 -8.95
#